data_AF-K6US75-F1
#
_entry.id   AF-K6US75-F1
#
_cell.length_a   1.000
_cell.length_b   1.000
_cell.length_c   1.000
_cell.angle_alpha   90.00
_cell.angle_beta   90.00
_cell.angle_gamma   90.00
#
_symmetry.space_group_name_H-M   'P 1'
#
loop_
_entity.id
_entity.type
_entity.pdbx_description
1 polymer ?
#
loop_
_entity_poly.entity_id
_entity_poly.type
_entity_poly.pdbx_seq_one_letter_code
_entity_poly.pdbx_strand_id
1 'polypeptide(L)'
;MVHPEMNRKIKFLNGEISLVDTDGIVLFANHNYRFTKTVCDNLYSSTLMKLEDEDRVEIKSKKSGEIYLTNSYDGIHKYVLHVMLPKYNSKYILATHNTMNLCVQEILCICVDKRIQSISIPLVSFGLFFPINIFLVSLLKSLRSLLLLPQFYNAIKSIVFVTNSNDLYLLTLKYASIFFPRCREETFLSANIAILGNKLGSIDVRNRAASPASSAIFKETDTEFLSLKTESEGHKKLYKLQEINKREENMLANLECCLRLSCMYNIKKKYREFETDSFLYEYGIDEHGRKTMVVNFFKFPQSYNYHLLFLFLLFHFNSIMRNHFVLLFIFSENISTQITNVLSLFKDIFQLVTDFLHNLKVIYFFNYSLAFKLFIYVLYPFIPASIYSNIVYLNDAEELSKHFDVKKALRQ
;
A
#
# COMPACT_ATOMS: atom_id res chain seq x y z
N MET A 1 15.94 0.97 -4.03
CA MET A 1 16.38 0.65 -2.65
C MET A 1 16.48 -0.86 -2.49
N VAL A 2 17.52 -1.37 -1.82
CA VAL A 2 17.66 -2.82 -1.52
C VAL A 2 16.55 -3.23 -0.54
N HIS A 3 15.86 -4.33 -0.84
CA HIS A 3 14.84 -4.91 0.03
C HIS A 3 15.20 -6.38 0.34
N PRO A 4 16.03 -6.63 1.38
CA PRO A 4 16.61 -7.96 1.61
C PRO A 4 15.57 -9.07 1.77
N GLU A 5 14.51 -8.81 2.56
CA GLU A 5 13.46 -9.80 2.79
C GLU A 5 12.63 -10.10 1.54
N MET A 6 12.38 -9.11 0.68
CA MET A 6 11.73 -9.35 -0.61
C MET A 6 12.63 -10.15 -1.54
N ASN A 7 13.92 -9.78 -1.60
CA ASN A 7 14.88 -10.46 -2.44
C ASN A 7 15.02 -11.94 -2.05
N ARG A 8 14.90 -12.30 -0.77
CA ARG A 8 14.89 -13.70 -0.31
C ARG A 8 13.72 -14.52 -0.86
N LYS A 9 12.60 -13.87 -1.21
CA LYS A 9 11.45 -14.55 -1.84
C LYS A 9 11.74 -14.93 -3.29
N ILE A 10 12.71 -14.29 -3.94
CA ILE A 10 13.02 -14.52 -5.36
C ILE A 10 14.19 -15.51 -5.48
N LYS A 11 13.94 -16.63 -6.16
CA LYS A 11 14.94 -17.69 -6.40
C LYS A 11 15.06 -17.96 -7.89
N PHE A 12 16.24 -18.41 -8.30
CA PHE A 12 16.54 -18.76 -9.68
C PHE A 12 17.10 -20.19 -9.71
N LEU A 13 16.59 -21.00 -10.63
CA LEU A 13 17.05 -22.35 -10.89
C LEU A 13 17.29 -22.50 -12.38
N ASN A 14 18.41 -23.13 -12.73
CA ASN A 14 18.65 -23.59 -14.09
C ASN A 14 18.56 -25.12 -14.11
N GLY A 15 17.54 -25.66 -14.75
CA GLY A 15 17.28 -27.10 -14.74
C GLY A 15 15.80 -27.44 -14.89
N GLU A 16 15.44 -28.62 -14.41
CA GLU A 16 14.07 -29.12 -14.49
C GLU A 16 13.19 -28.55 -13.38
N ILE A 17 12.03 -28.06 -13.80
CA ILE A 17 10.99 -27.51 -12.92
C ILE A 17 10.19 -28.59 -12.18
N SER A 18 10.23 -29.83 -12.66
CA SER A 18 9.73 -31.00 -11.93
C SER A 18 10.38 -31.14 -10.54
N LEU A 19 11.61 -30.65 -10.37
CA LEU A 19 12.34 -30.71 -9.09
C LEU A 19 11.96 -29.58 -8.11
N VAL A 20 11.09 -28.66 -8.52
CA VAL A 20 10.75 -27.47 -7.77
C VAL A 20 9.44 -27.69 -7.02
N ASP A 21 9.53 -27.98 -5.72
CA ASP A 21 8.35 -28.10 -4.85
C ASP A 21 7.73 -26.71 -4.58
N THR A 22 6.69 -26.37 -5.34
CA THR A 22 5.91 -25.14 -5.20
C THR A 22 4.42 -25.40 -5.28
N ASP A 23 3.59 -24.56 -4.65
CA ASP A 23 2.14 -24.73 -4.65
C ASP A 23 1.53 -24.65 -6.07
N GLY A 24 2.13 -23.86 -6.97
CA GLY A 24 1.65 -23.81 -8.35
C GLY A 24 2.69 -23.36 -9.38
N ILE A 25 2.39 -23.65 -10.65
CA ILE A 25 3.23 -23.32 -11.81
C ILE A 25 2.54 -22.24 -12.65
N VAL A 26 3.31 -21.27 -13.12
CA VAL A 26 2.81 -20.24 -14.06
C VAL A 26 3.22 -20.59 -15.49
N LEU A 27 2.26 -20.98 -16.33
CA LEU A 27 2.52 -21.28 -17.73
C LEU A 27 2.06 -20.13 -18.63
N PHE A 28 3.01 -19.52 -19.33
CA PHE A 28 2.71 -18.45 -20.28
C PHE A 28 2.35 -19.01 -21.65
N ALA A 29 1.22 -18.54 -22.18
CA ALA A 29 0.67 -18.96 -23.47
C ALA A 29 0.48 -17.78 -24.42
N ASN A 30 0.40 -18.07 -25.71
CA ASN A 30 -0.20 -17.17 -26.69
C ASN A 30 -1.65 -17.61 -26.99
N HIS A 31 -2.37 -16.85 -27.83
CA HIS A 31 -3.73 -17.18 -28.28
C HIS A 31 -3.91 -18.59 -28.88
N ASN A 32 -2.84 -19.18 -29.43
CA ASN A 32 -2.86 -20.55 -29.97
C ASN A 32 -2.39 -21.61 -28.96
N TYR A 33 -2.10 -21.21 -27.73
CA TYR A 33 -1.61 -22.05 -26.64
C TYR A 33 -0.33 -22.85 -26.96
N ARG A 34 0.43 -22.40 -27.97
CA ARG A 34 1.58 -23.12 -28.52
C ARG A 34 2.75 -23.19 -27.54
N PHE A 35 3.05 -22.08 -26.89
CA PHE A 35 4.23 -21.98 -26.03
C PHE A 35 4.07 -22.80 -24.77
N THR A 36 2.91 -22.77 -24.13
CA THR A 36 2.61 -23.64 -22.99
C THR A 36 2.85 -25.10 -23.34
N LYS A 37 2.39 -25.55 -24.52
CA LYS A 37 2.66 -26.91 -24.99
C LYS A 37 4.16 -27.18 -25.15
N THR A 38 4.90 -26.29 -25.81
CA THR A 38 6.37 -26.40 -25.96
C THR A 38 7.10 -26.38 -24.61
N VAL A 39 6.60 -25.61 -23.65
CA VAL A 39 7.10 -25.57 -22.29
C VAL A 39 6.88 -26.93 -21.64
N CYS A 40 5.65 -27.46 -21.65
CA CYS A 40 5.35 -28.79 -21.13
C CYS A 40 6.15 -29.90 -21.80
N ASP A 41 6.30 -29.89 -23.13
CA ASP A 41 7.02 -30.94 -23.87
C ASP A 41 8.54 -30.93 -23.57
N ASN A 42 9.13 -29.75 -23.33
CA ASN A 42 10.59 -29.61 -23.16
C ASN A 42 11.05 -29.54 -21.69
N LEU A 43 10.17 -29.17 -20.77
CA LEU A 43 10.51 -28.90 -19.36
C LEU A 43 9.72 -29.75 -18.36
N TYR A 44 8.69 -30.46 -18.80
CA TYR A 44 7.76 -31.17 -17.91
C TYR A 44 7.41 -32.57 -18.46
N SER A 45 6.72 -33.37 -17.64
CA SER A 45 6.18 -34.67 -18.04
C SER A 45 4.80 -34.54 -18.72
N SER A 46 4.42 -35.55 -19.51
CA SER A 46 3.10 -35.64 -20.16
C SER A 46 1.91 -35.61 -19.18
N THR A 47 2.15 -35.81 -17.89
CA THR A 47 1.12 -35.78 -16.84
C THR A 47 0.70 -34.38 -16.45
N LEU A 48 1.58 -33.38 -16.63
CA LEU A 48 1.38 -32.00 -16.15
C LEU A 48 0.34 -31.21 -16.96
N MET A 49 -0.04 -31.74 -18.12
CA MET A 49 -0.91 -31.09 -19.11
C MET A 49 -2.15 -31.93 -19.46
N LYS A 50 -2.66 -32.70 -18.48
CA LYS A 50 -3.94 -33.38 -18.58
C LYS A 50 -5.08 -32.36 -18.45
N LEU A 51 -5.32 -31.66 -19.54
CA LEU A 51 -6.45 -30.74 -19.70
C LEU A 51 -7.64 -31.50 -20.27
N GLU A 52 -8.78 -31.39 -19.62
CA GLU A 52 -10.06 -31.85 -20.13
C GLU A 52 -10.48 -30.99 -21.35
N ASP A 53 -11.42 -31.46 -22.16
CA ASP A 53 -11.84 -30.72 -23.35
C ASP A 53 -12.46 -29.36 -22.98
N GLU A 54 -13.16 -29.29 -21.86
CA GLU A 54 -13.71 -28.05 -21.29
C GLU A 54 -12.60 -27.05 -20.93
N ASP A 55 -11.54 -27.51 -20.26
CA ASP A 55 -10.36 -26.67 -19.93
C ASP A 55 -9.75 -26.08 -21.20
N ARG A 56 -9.62 -26.88 -22.26
CA ARG A 56 -9.03 -26.44 -23.54
C ARG A 56 -9.87 -25.36 -24.20
N VAL A 57 -11.20 -25.47 -24.12
CA VAL A 57 -12.11 -24.47 -24.67
C VAL A 57 -12.04 -23.18 -23.86
N GLU A 58 -12.05 -23.27 -22.53
CA GLU A 58 -11.96 -22.12 -21.63
C GLU A 58 -10.62 -21.38 -21.75
N ILE A 59 -9.51 -22.11 -21.87
CA ILE A 59 -8.19 -21.51 -22.08
C ILE A 59 -8.14 -20.73 -23.39
N LYS A 60 -8.72 -21.29 -24.48
CA LYS A 60 -8.76 -20.62 -25.79
C LYS A 60 -9.71 -19.42 -25.82
N SER A 61 -10.71 -19.37 -24.94
CA SER A 61 -11.63 -18.23 -24.84
C SER A 61 -11.03 -17.04 -24.08
N LYS A 62 -9.95 -17.27 -23.30
CA LYS A 62 -9.28 -16.22 -22.53
C LYS A 62 -8.59 -15.18 -23.41
N LYS A 63 -8.70 -13.92 -23.01
CA LYS A 63 -8.04 -12.77 -23.66
C LYS A 63 -6.64 -12.52 -23.09
N SER A 64 -5.81 -11.78 -23.81
CA SER A 64 -4.51 -11.33 -23.29
C SER A 64 -4.67 -10.56 -21.97
N GLY A 65 -3.91 -10.95 -20.95
CA GLY A 65 -4.04 -10.42 -19.59
C GLY A 65 -4.83 -11.33 -18.65
N GLU A 66 -5.61 -12.28 -19.17
CA GLU A 66 -6.42 -13.20 -18.37
C GLU A 66 -5.67 -14.49 -18.04
N ILE A 67 -6.14 -15.16 -16.98
CA ILE A 67 -5.56 -16.40 -16.47
C ILE A 67 -6.66 -17.44 -16.30
N TYR A 68 -6.34 -18.68 -16.66
CA TYR A 68 -7.17 -19.84 -16.33
C TYR A 68 -6.43 -20.77 -15.37
N LEU A 69 -7.09 -21.18 -14.29
CA LEU A 69 -6.51 -22.01 -13.25
C LEU A 69 -6.96 -23.46 -13.43
N THR A 70 -6.03 -24.39 -13.40
CA THR A 70 -6.30 -25.85 -13.41
C THR A 70 -5.49 -26.55 -12.33
N ASN A 71 -5.75 -27.83 -12.09
CA ASN A 71 -4.88 -28.67 -11.26
C ASN A 71 -3.71 -29.20 -12.11
N SER A 72 -2.52 -29.38 -11.52
CA SER A 72 -1.33 -29.85 -12.25
C SER A 72 -1.28 -31.36 -12.47
N TYR A 73 -2.00 -32.14 -11.67
CA TYR A 73 -2.05 -33.61 -11.73
C TYR A 73 -0.66 -34.31 -11.72
N ASP A 74 0.39 -33.60 -11.33
CA ASP A 74 1.79 -34.06 -11.34
C ASP A 74 2.26 -34.56 -9.96
N GLY A 75 1.47 -34.35 -8.91
CA GLY A 75 1.75 -34.75 -7.54
C GLY A 75 2.80 -33.90 -6.81
N ILE A 76 3.38 -32.91 -7.50
CA ILE A 76 4.41 -32.01 -6.98
C ILE A 76 3.80 -30.62 -6.76
N HIS A 77 3.11 -30.14 -7.77
CA HIS A 77 2.37 -28.89 -7.70
C HIS A 77 0.90 -29.19 -7.40
N LYS A 78 0.16 -28.19 -6.93
CA LYS A 78 -1.30 -28.29 -6.79
C LYS A 78 -2.00 -27.67 -7.98
N TYR A 79 -1.49 -26.52 -8.43
CA TYR A 79 -2.16 -25.69 -9.41
C TYR A 79 -1.28 -25.34 -10.61
N VAL A 80 -1.92 -25.12 -11.76
CA VAL A 80 -1.32 -24.53 -12.95
C VAL A 80 -2.10 -23.29 -13.34
N LEU A 81 -1.39 -22.16 -13.41
CA LEU A 81 -1.90 -20.86 -13.83
C LEU A 81 -1.54 -20.66 -15.30
N HIS A 82 -2.53 -20.81 -16.18
CA HIS A 82 -2.39 -20.60 -17.63
C HIS A 82 -2.59 -19.14 -17.98
N VAL A 83 -1.50 -18.43 -18.24
CA VAL A 83 -1.49 -16.98 -18.42
C VAL A 83 -1.43 -16.62 -19.89
N MET A 84 -2.43 -15.89 -20.38
CA MET A 84 -2.49 -15.45 -21.77
C MET A 84 -1.65 -14.18 -21.99
N LEU A 85 -0.50 -14.31 -22.65
CA LEU A 85 0.38 -13.19 -22.94
C LEU A 85 -0.22 -12.22 -23.98
N PRO A 86 0.14 -10.93 -23.91
CA PRO A 86 -0.10 -10.00 -25.01
C PRO A 86 0.69 -10.41 -26.26
N LYS A 87 0.12 -10.11 -27.43
CA LYS A 87 0.87 -10.16 -28.69
C LYS A 87 1.84 -8.97 -28.71
N TYR A 88 3.14 -9.24 -28.75
CA TYR A 88 4.13 -8.17 -28.86
C TYR A 88 4.00 -7.45 -30.21
N ASN A 89 4.06 -6.13 -30.15
CA ASN A 89 4.22 -5.28 -31.32
C ASN A 89 5.20 -4.16 -30.95
N SER A 90 6.25 -3.98 -31.74
CA SER A 90 7.27 -2.94 -31.52
C SER A 90 6.71 -1.52 -31.59
N LYS A 91 5.53 -1.31 -32.20
CA LYS A 91 4.81 -0.04 -32.20
C LYS A 91 4.04 0.23 -30.90
N TYR A 92 3.76 -0.79 -30.11
CA TYR A 92 2.85 -0.73 -28.95
C TYR A 92 3.51 -1.35 -27.70
N ILE A 93 4.74 -0.91 -27.41
CA ILE A 93 5.54 -1.45 -26.31
C ILE A 93 4.90 -1.09 -24.95
N LEU A 94 4.33 0.11 -24.80
CA LEU A 94 3.63 0.52 -23.58
C LEU A 94 2.40 -0.36 -23.30
N ALA A 95 1.58 -0.61 -24.33
CA ALA A 95 0.42 -1.49 -24.20
C ALA A 95 0.86 -2.90 -23.78
N THR A 96 1.93 -3.42 -24.39
CA THR A 96 2.51 -4.71 -24.03
C THR A 96 2.96 -4.73 -22.56
N HIS A 97 3.66 -3.68 -22.09
CA HIS A 97 4.07 -3.56 -20.69
C HIS A 97 2.88 -3.51 -19.72
N ASN A 98 1.83 -2.77 -20.06
CA ASN A 98 0.65 -2.64 -19.21
C ASN A 98 -0.16 -3.94 -19.17
N THR A 99 -0.33 -4.65 -20.29
CA THR A 99 -0.96 -5.98 -20.30
C THR A 99 -0.11 -7.00 -19.55
N MET A 100 1.23 -6.92 -19.62
CA MET A 100 2.10 -7.76 -18.79
C MET A 100 1.96 -7.46 -17.30
N ASN A 101 1.83 -6.20 -16.92
CA ASN A 101 1.57 -5.82 -15.53
C ASN A 101 0.24 -6.41 -15.04
N LEU A 102 -0.78 -6.37 -15.88
CA LEU A 102 -2.06 -7.02 -15.65
C LEU A 102 -1.91 -8.53 -15.47
N CYS A 103 -1.16 -9.24 -16.33
CA CYS A 103 -0.88 -10.66 -16.15
C CYS A 103 -0.27 -10.96 -14.77
N VAL A 104 0.74 -10.19 -14.36
CA VAL A 104 1.42 -10.39 -13.07
C VAL A 104 0.49 -10.11 -11.90
N GLN A 105 -0.34 -9.07 -12.01
CA GLN A 105 -1.34 -8.74 -11.01
C GLN A 105 -2.35 -9.89 -10.83
N GLU A 106 -2.88 -10.44 -11.92
CA GLU A 106 -3.82 -11.56 -11.90
C GLU A 106 -3.18 -12.82 -11.30
N ILE A 107 -1.91 -13.11 -11.63
CA ILE A 107 -1.16 -14.22 -11.02
C ILE A 107 -1.19 -14.08 -9.49
N LEU A 108 -0.81 -12.90 -8.99
CA LEU A 108 -0.70 -12.64 -7.55
C LEU A 108 -2.08 -12.61 -6.87
N CYS A 109 -3.12 -12.09 -7.52
CA CYS A 109 -4.49 -12.14 -7.03
C CYS A 109 -4.97 -13.58 -6.84
N ILE A 110 -4.80 -14.43 -7.86
CA ILE A 110 -5.14 -15.86 -7.76
C ILE A 110 -4.35 -16.52 -6.63
N CYS A 111 -3.08 -16.16 -6.47
CA CYS A 111 -2.27 -16.72 -5.38
C CYS A 111 -2.83 -16.35 -4.00
N VAL A 112 -3.23 -15.09 -3.80
CA VAL A 112 -3.88 -14.64 -2.56
C VAL A 112 -5.20 -15.39 -2.35
N ASP A 113 -6.06 -15.43 -3.37
CA ASP A 113 -7.39 -16.03 -3.29
C ASP A 113 -7.37 -17.53 -2.97
N LYS A 114 -6.43 -18.27 -3.59
CA LYS A 114 -6.27 -19.72 -3.42
C LYS A 114 -5.26 -20.09 -2.34
N ARG A 115 -4.72 -19.10 -1.63
CA ARG A 115 -3.67 -19.27 -0.60
C ARG A 115 -2.43 -20.01 -1.13
N ILE A 116 -2.06 -19.79 -2.39
CA ILE A 116 -0.84 -20.28 -3.01
C ILE A 116 0.30 -19.40 -2.50
N GLN A 117 1.25 -19.98 -1.77
CA GLN A 117 2.33 -19.23 -1.13
C GLN A 117 3.64 -19.33 -1.91
N SER A 118 3.78 -20.36 -2.76
CA SER A 118 4.96 -20.54 -3.59
C SER A 118 4.59 -20.82 -5.04
N ILE A 119 5.26 -20.14 -5.97
CA ILE A 119 5.06 -20.37 -7.40
C ILE A 119 6.37 -20.58 -8.14
N SER A 120 6.35 -21.46 -9.14
CA SER A 120 7.43 -21.63 -10.10
C SER A 120 7.05 -21.00 -11.45
N ILE A 121 8.00 -20.28 -12.05
CA ILE A 121 7.81 -19.54 -13.29
C ILE A 121 8.85 -20.04 -14.30
N PRO A 122 8.50 -20.95 -15.23
CA PRO A 122 9.34 -21.29 -16.35
C PRO A 122 9.58 -20.07 -17.24
N LEU A 123 10.85 -19.77 -17.47
CA LEU A 123 11.29 -18.78 -18.42
C LEU A 123 11.74 -19.53 -19.67
N VAL A 124 11.07 -19.28 -20.79
CA VAL A 124 11.42 -19.83 -22.09
C VAL A 124 11.54 -18.74 -23.13
N SER A 125 12.32 -19.00 -24.17
CA SER A 125 12.37 -18.10 -25.32
C SER A 125 11.08 -18.23 -26.13
N PHE A 126 10.31 -17.15 -26.23
CA PHE A 126 9.08 -17.09 -27.04
C PHE A 126 9.38 -16.89 -28.54
N GLY A 127 10.65 -17.00 -28.97
CA GLY A 127 11.08 -16.71 -30.33
C GLY A 127 10.72 -15.27 -30.74
N LEU A 128 10.16 -15.11 -31.94
CA LEU A 128 9.76 -13.80 -32.49
C LEU A 128 8.47 -13.24 -31.88
N PHE A 129 7.71 -14.05 -31.12
CA PHE A 129 6.40 -13.64 -30.60
C PHE A 129 6.50 -12.64 -29.46
N PHE A 130 7.52 -12.75 -28.62
CA PHE A 130 7.75 -11.85 -27.50
C PHE A 130 9.26 -11.81 -27.21
N PRO A 131 9.95 -10.71 -27.54
CA PRO A 131 11.38 -10.59 -27.24
C PRO A 131 11.64 -10.79 -25.74
N ILE A 132 12.48 -11.78 -25.42
CA ILE A 132 12.72 -12.21 -24.05
C ILE A 132 13.22 -11.08 -23.13
N ASN A 133 14.02 -10.16 -23.66
CA ASN A 133 14.49 -8.98 -22.93
C ASN A 133 13.32 -8.09 -22.46
N ILE A 134 12.36 -7.84 -23.35
CA ILE A 134 11.18 -7.01 -23.06
C ILE A 134 10.27 -7.75 -22.09
N PHE A 135 10.12 -9.06 -22.26
CA PHE A 135 9.37 -9.91 -21.34
C PHE A 135 9.95 -9.86 -19.92
N LEU A 136 11.25 -10.10 -19.76
CA LEU A 136 11.94 -10.08 -18.46
C LEU A 136 11.83 -8.71 -17.79
N VAL A 137 12.06 -7.63 -18.52
CA VAL A 137 11.89 -6.25 -18.02
C VAL A 137 10.46 -6.04 -17.52
N SER A 138 9.46 -6.44 -18.31
CA SER A 138 8.05 -6.28 -17.94
C SER A 138 7.69 -7.09 -16.70
N LEU A 139 8.07 -8.36 -16.68
CA LEU A 139 7.74 -9.32 -15.62
C LEU A 139 8.38 -8.91 -14.30
N LEU A 140 9.70 -8.68 -14.28
CA LEU A 140 10.45 -8.37 -13.07
C LEU A 140 10.09 -7.00 -12.51
N LYS A 141 9.86 -6.00 -13.37
CA LYS A 141 9.34 -4.68 -12.96
C LYS A 141 7.98 -4.80 -12.28
N SER A 142 7.04 -5.52 -12.89
CA SER A 142 5.68 -5.66 -12.38
C SER A 142 5.67 -6.44 -11.06
N LEU A 143 6.42 -7.54 -10.99
CA LEU A 143 6.59 -8.32 -9.75
C LEU A 143 7.18 -7.46 -8.65
N ARG A 144 8.23 -6.68 -8.94
CA ARG A 144 8.86 -5.79 -7.98
C ARG A 144 7.87 -4.79 -7.40
N SER A 145 7.11 -4.09 -8.26
CA SER A 145 6.14 -3.10 -7.82
C SER A 145 5.01 -3.72 -6.99
N LEU A 146 4.46 -4.86 -7.45
CA LEU A 146 3.34 -5.51 -6.77
C LEU A 146 3.78 -6.17 -5.45
N LEU A 147 4.96 -6.77 -5.37
CA LEU A 147 5.48 -7.35 -4.13
C LEU A 147 5.83 -6.30 -3.06
N LEU A 148 5.84 -5.00 -3.38
CA LEU A 148 5.92 -3.94 -2.35
C LEU A 148 4.58 -3.73 -1.63
N LEU A 149 3.47 -4.21 -2.18
CA LEU A 149 2.15 -4.10 -1.57
C LEU A 149 2.00 -5.14 -0.45
N PRO A 150 1.54 -4.77 0.76
CA PRO A 150 1.45 -5.68 1.91
C PRO A 150 0.68 -6.97 1.62
N GLN A 151 -0.45 -6.87 0.91
CA GLN A 151 -1.29 -8.01 0.53
C GLN A 151 -0.54 -9.10 -0.24
N PHE A 152 0.35 -8.72 -1.17
CA PHE A 152 1.14 -9.66 -1.96
C PHE A 152 2.42 -10.05 -1.25
N TYR A 153 3.05 -9.09 -0.55
CA TYR A 153 4.26 -9.33 0.23
C TYR A 153 4.05 -10.38 1.32
N ASN A 154 2.91 -10.35 2.01
CA ASN A 154 2.57 -11.27 3.09
C ASN A 154 2.11 -12.63 2.58
N ALA A 155 1.37 -12.66 1.46
CA ALA A 155 0.84 -13.90 0.90
C ALA A 155 1.93 -14.77 0.24
N ILE A 156 2.83 -14.16 -0.54
CA ILE A 156 3.83 -14.89 -1.33
C ILE A 156 5.10 -15.13 -0.51
N LYS A 157 5.44 -16.39 -0.27
CA LYS A 157 6.67 -16.81 0.41
C LYS A 157 7.84 -16.99 -0.56
N SER A 158 7.61 -17.55 -1.76
CA SER A 158 8.67 -17.85 -2.71
C SER A 158 8.20 -17.78 -4.16
N ILE A 159 9.02 -17.20 -5.04
CA ILE A 159 8.88 -17.23 -6.49
C ILE A 159 10.17 -17.81 -7.05
N VAL A 160 10.07 -18.94 -7.75
CA VAL A 160 11.21 -19.64 -8.33
C VAL A 160 11.17 -19.48 -9.85
N PHE A 161 12.11 -18.73 -10.41
CA PHE A 161 12.29 -18.66 -11.85
C PHE A 161 13.10 -19.86 -12.32
N VAL A 162 12.57 -20.61 -13.28
CA VAL A 162 13.23 -21.81 -13.81
C VAL A 162 13.60 -21.59 -15.28
N THR A 163 14.87 -21.80 -15.61
CA THR A 163 15.39 -21.69 -16.99
C THR A 163 15.87 -23.05 -17.49
N ASN A 164 15.92 -23.21 -18.81
CA ASN A 164 16.39 -24.43 -19.46
C ASN A 164 17.73 -24.28 -20.18
N SER A 165 18.35 -23.10 -20.15
CA SER A 165 19.64 -22.84 -20.75
C SER A 165 20.47 -21.87 -19.91
N ASN A 166 21.80 -22.05 -19.96
CA ASN A 166 22.75 -21.18 -19.26
C ASN A 166 22.64 -19.72 -19.73
N ASP A 167 22.45 -19.50 -21.04
CA ASP A 167 22.33 -18.15 -21.59
C ASP A 167 21.10 -17.42 -21.03
N LEU A 168 19.96 -18.12 -20.96
CA LEU A 168 18.74 -17.56 -20.40
C LEU A 168 18.85 -17.35 -18.90
N TYR A 169 19.52 -18.26 -18.19
CA TYR A 169 19.81 -18.12 -16.76
C TYR A 169 20.63 -16.86 -16.47
N LEU A 170 21.76 -16.68 -17.17
CA LEU A 170 22.63 -15.51 -17.02
C LEU A 170 21.91 -14.21 -17.40
N LEU A 171 21.14 -14.23 -18.48
CA LEU A 171 20.31 -13.09 -18.91
C LEU A 171 19.28 -12.72 -17.84
N THR A 172 18.62 -13.73 -17.26
CA THR A 172 17.63 -13.53 -16.19
C THR A 172 18.28 -12.93 -14.95
N LEU A 173 19.44 -13.44 -14.51
CA LEU A 173 20.18 -12.87 -13.38
C LEU A 173 20.60 -11.41 -13.62
N LYS A 174 21.03 -11.09 -14.85
CA LYS A 174 21.36 -9.71 -15.25
C LYS A 174 20.16 -8.78 -15.05
N TYR A 175 18.98 -9.13 -15.58
CA TYR A 175 17.79 -8.30 -15.39
C TYR A 175 17.29 -8.30 -13.94
N ALA A 176 17.39 -9.42 -13.24
CA ALA A 176 17.02 -9.51 -11.83
C ALA A 176 17.82 -8.54 -10.96
N SER A 177 19.12 -8.36 -11.21
CA SER A 177 19.95 -7.39 -10.49
C SER A 177 19.46 -5.95 -10.61
N ILE A 178 18.78 -5.61 -11.71
CA ILE A 178 18.20 -4.28 -11.96
C ILE A 178 16.94 -4.06 -11.13
N PHE A 179 16.06 -5.06 -11.02
CA PHE A 179 14.76 -4.90 -10.34
C PHE A 179 14.78 -5.33 -8.87
N PHE A 180 15.64 -6.28 -8.51
CA PHE A 180 15.85 -6.85 -7.19
C PHE A 180 17.31 -6.69 -6.76
N PRO A 181 17.81 -5.44 -6.63
CA PRO A 181 19.20 -5.19 -6.29
C PRO A 181 19.52 -5.72 -4.90
N ARG A 182 20.65 -6.40 -4.77
CA ARG A 182 21.17 -7.08 -3.56
C ARG A 182 22.25 -6.27 -2.87
N CYS A 183 22.99 -5.46 -3.62
CA CYS A 183 24.05 -4.60 -3.13
C CYS A 183 23.89 -3.14 -3.62
N ARG A 184 24.80 -2.28 -3.18
CA ARG A 184 24.77 -0.85 -3.49
C ARG A 184 25.06 -0.59 -4.97
N GLU A 185 25.93 -1.39 -5.57
CA GLU A 185 26.33 -1.32 -6.97
C GLU A 185 25.13 -1.64 -7.88
N GLU A 186 24.42 -2.72 -7.61
CA GLU A 186 23.18 -3.07 -8.31
C GLU A 186 22.09 -2.00 -8.11
N THR A 187 22.04 -1.38 -6.93
CA THR A 187 21.09 -0.27 -6.66
C THR A 187 21.39 0.95 -7.53
N PHE A 188 22.65 1.27 -7.76
CA PHE A 188 23.06 2.36 -8.63
C PHE A 188 22.64 2.10 -10.09
N LEU A 189 22.83 0.86 -10.58
CA LEU A 189 22.36 0.46 -11.91
C LEU A 189 20.83 0.51 -12.02
N SER A 190 20.13 0.06 -10.99
CA SER A 190 18.66 0.09 -10.89
C SER A 190 18.09 1.50 -11.04
N ALA A 191 18.66 2.49 -10.32
CA ALA A 191 18.20 3.87 -10.33
C ALA A 191 18.28 4.54 -11.71
N ASN A 192 19.25 4.13 -12.54
CA ASN A 192 19.49 4.71 -13.86
C ASN A 192 18.67 4.05 -14.98
N ILE A 193 18.10 2.87 -14.75
CA ILE A 193 17.44 2.05 -15.79
C ILE A 193 15.94 1.85 -15.51
N ALA A 194 15.49 1.97 -14.26
CA ALA A 194 14.12 1.64 -13.89
C ALA A 194 13.10 2.54 -14.59
N ILE A 195 12.34 1.97 -15.52
CA ILE A 195 11.13 2.55 -16.10
C ILE A 195 10.14 2.75 -14.95
N LEU A 196 9.96 4.00 -14.53
CA LEU A 196 9.06 4.37 -13.43
C LEU A 196 7.60 4.16 -13.85
N GLY A 197 6.97 3.12 -13.29
CA GLY A 197 5.51 2.96 -13.30
C GLY A 197 4.88 3.61 -12.05
N ASN A 198 3.56 3.64 -12.00
CA ASN A 198 2.82 4.02 -10.78
C ASN A 198 2.98 2.94 -9.68
N LYS A 199 2.30 3.12 -8.54
CA LYS A 199 2.37 2.19 -7.40
C LYS A 199 2.01 0.73 -7.75
N LEU A 200 1.21 0.52 -8.79
CA LEU A 200 0.77 -0.80 -9.26
C LEU A 200 1.66 -1.34 -10.38
N GLY A 201 2.70 -0.61 -10.78
CA GLY A 201 3.62 -1.00 -11.84
C GLY A 201 3.18 -0.64 -13.26
N SER A 202 1.97 -0.11 -13.48
CA SER A 202 1.53 0.35 -14.80
C SER A 202 2.19 1.68 -15.19
N ILE A 203 2.42 1.89 -16.48
CA ILE A 203 3.08 3.09 -16.98
C ILE A 203 2.02 4.10 -17.43
N ASP A 204 1.97 5.26 -16.76
CA ASP A 204 1.03 6.34 -17.06
C ASP A 204 1.57 7.26 -18.17
N VAL A 205 0.81 7.37 -19.27
CA VAL A 205 1.16 8.18 -20.46
C VAL A 205 1.32 9.68 -20.16
N ARG A 206 0.77 10.17 -19.03
CA ARG A 206 0.86 11.57 -18.60
C ARG A 206 2.20 11.95 -17.94
N ASN A 207 2.99 11.00 -17.45
CA ASN A 207 4.23 11.28 -16.69
C ASN A 207 5.51 11.36 -17.55
N ARG A 208 5.38 11.66 -18.86
CA ARG A 208 6.51 11.73 -19.82
C ARG A 208 7.59 12.77 -19.50
N ALA A 209 7.38 13.67 -18.53
CA ALA A 209 8.24 14.84 -18.33
C ALA A 209 9.48 14.63 -17.44
N ALA A 210 9.66 13.47 -16.78
CA ALA A 210 10.62 13.37 -15.67
C ALA A 210 11.91 12.55 -15.91
N SER A 211 12.14 11.94 -17.09
CA SER A 211 13.41 11.23 -17.33
C SER A 211 13.84 11.21 -18.81
N PRO A 212 15.03 11.76 -19.16
CA PRO A 212 15.53 11.80 -20.54
C PRO A 212 15.82 10.42 -21.15
N ALA A 213 15.96 9.36 -20.34
CA ALA A 213 16.19 8.00 -20.82
C ALA A 213 14.89 7.29 -21.27
N SER A 214 13.72 7.79 -20.83
CA SER A 214 12.42 7.18 -21.14
C SER A 214 11.88 7.55 -22.52
N SER A 215 12.28 8.71 -23.06
CA SER A 215 11.86 9.22 -24.37
C SER A 215 12.53 8.49 -25.55
N ALA A 216 13.63 7.79 -25.31
CA ALA A 216 14.31 6.99 -26.34
C ALA A 216 13.59 5.67 -26.66
N ILE A 217 12.70 5.19 -25.77
CA ILE A 217 12.07 3.87 -25.86
C ILE A 217 10.61 3.94 -26.36
N PHE A 218 9.90 5.05 -26.14
CA PHE A 218 8.45 5.15 -26.39
C PHE A 218 8.09 6.37 -27.26
N LYS A 219 7.28 6.16 -28.31
CA LYS A 219 6.91 7.19 -29.32
C LYS A 219 5.47 7.70 -29.11
N GLU A 220 5.19 8.91 -29.61
CA GLU A 220 3.95 9.67 -29.37
C GLU A 220 2.63 9.02 -29.85
N THR A 221 2.68 7.96 -30.64
CA THR A 221 1.50 7.29 -31.23
C THR A 221 0.78 6.32 -30.27
N ASP A 222 1.23 6.19 -29.03
CA ASP A 222 0.71 5.25 -28.00
C ASP A 222 -0.66 5.65 -27.39
N THR A 223 -1.34 6.69 -27.91
CA THR A 223 -2.58 7.25 -27.33
C THR A 223 -3.88 6.58 -27.79
N GLU A 224 -3.89 5.91 -28.95
CA GLU A 224 -5.14 5.46 -29.59
C GLU A 224 -5.73 4.14 -29.05
N PHE A 225 -5.07 3.45 -28.11
CA PHE A 225 -5.55 2.14 -27.63
C PHE A 225 -6.25 2.16 -26.25
N LEU A 226 -6.64 3.36 -25.78
CA LEU A 226 -7.28 3.58 -24.47
C LEU A 226 -8.72 3.00 -24.32
N SER A 227 -9.24 2.27 -25.31
CA SER A 227 -10.63 1.81 -25.33
C SER A 227 -10.85 0.32 -25.03
N LEU A 228 -9.83 -0.48 -24.69
CA LEU A 228 -10.08 -1.83 -24.14
C LEU A 228 -10.35 -1.79 -22.62
N LYS A 229 -11.44 -1.10 -22.24
CA LYS A 229 -12.09 -1.28 -20.94
C LYS A 229 -13.09 -2.44 -21.02
N THR A 230 -12.59 -3.67 -20.99
CA THR A 230 -13.31 -4.75 -20.31
C THR A 230 -12.47 -5.14 -19.12
N GLU A 231 -12.82 -4.61 -17.96
CA GLU A 231 -12.16 -4.93 -16.69
C GLU A 231 -12.21 -6.45 -16.47
N SER A 232 -11.03 -7.08 -16.40
CA SER A 232 -10.91 -8.50 -16.08
C SER A 232 -11.55 -8.79 -14.72
N GLU A 233 -12.12 -9.99 -14.56
CA GLU A 233 -12.70 -10.46 -13.30
C GLU A 233 -11.74 -10.28 -12.10
N GLY A 234 -10.43 -10.50 -12.29
CA GLY A 234 -9.44 -10.30 -11.23
C GLY A 234 -9.04 -8.84 -10.99
N HIS A 235 -9.21 -7.93 -11.95
CA HIS A 235 -9.21 -6.49 -11.66
C HIS A 235 -10.39 -6.12 -10.77
N LYS A 236 -11.60 -6.57 -11.09
CA LYS A 236 -12.79 -6.33 -10.24
C LYS A 236 -12.61 -6.97 -8.87
N LYS A 237 -12.03 -8.16 -8.80
CA LYS A 237 -11.74 -8.85 -7.54
C LYS A 237 -10.64 -8.18 -6.74
N LEU A 238 -9.60 -7.63 -7.39
CA LEU A 238 -8.59 -6.79 -6.73
C LEU A 238 -9.20 -5.47 -6.28
N TYR A 239 -10.03 -4.81 -7.07
CA TYR A 239 -10.75 -3.61 -6.65
C TYR A 239 -11.68 -3.92 -5.49
N LYS A 240 -12.36 -5.07 -5.50
CA LYS A 240 -13.22 -5.53 -4.41
C LYS A 240 -12.42 -5.93 -3.18
N LEU A 241 -11.27 -6.58 -3.32
CA LEU A 241 -10.30 -6.86 -2.25
C LEU A 241 -9.63 -5.58 -1.77
N GLN A 242 -9.39 -4.59 -2.64
CA GLN A 242 -8.91 -3.25 -2.30
C GLN A 242 -10.02 -2.39 -1.75
N GLU A 243 -11.30 -2.68 -1.97
CA GLU A 243 -12.44 -1.99 -1.38
C GLU A 243 -12.78 -2.60 -0.02
N ILE A 244 -12.65 -3.93 0.13
CA ILE A 244 -12.72 -4.65 1.40
C ILE A 244 -11.50 -4.28 2.25
N ASN A 245 -10.28 -4.37 1.69
CA ASN A 245 -9.07 -3.85 2.32
C ASN A 245 -9.11 -2.32 2.44
N LYS A 246 -9.68 -1.51 1.53
CA LYS A 246 -9.83 -0.06 1.81
C LYS A 246 -10.82 0.18 2.93
N ARG A 247 -11.86 -0.62 3.08
CA ARG A 247 -12.82 -0.47 4.18
C ARG A 247 -12.19 -0.87 5.53
N GLU A 248 -11.30 -1.86 5.54
CA GLU A 248 -10.58 -2.30 6.75
C GLU A 248 -9.24 -1.54 6.99
N GLU A 249 -8.53 -1.11 5.95
CA GLU A 249 -7.25 -0.36 5.95
C GLU A 249 -7.44 1.17 5.96
N ASN A 250 -8.54 1.77 5.47
CA ASN A 250 -8.66 3.24 5.46
C ASN A 250 -8.80 3.86 6.86
N MET A 251 -9.20 3.09 7.88
CA MET A 251 -9.18 3.57 9.27
C MET A 251 -7.83 3.30 9.94
N LEU A 252 -7.29 2.07 9.85
CA LEU A 252 -6.05 1.68 10.55
C LEU A 252 -4.74 2.00 9.81
N ALA A 253 -4.66 1.88 8.49
CA ALA A 253 -3.43 2.10 7.71
C ALA A 253 -3.15 3.60 7.41
N ASN A 254 -4.18 4.44 7.32
CA ASN A 254 -4.00 5.90 7.26
C ASN A 254 -3.42 6.43 8.57
N LEU A 255 -3.95 5.97 9.70
CA LEU A 255 -3.46 6.37 11.01
C LEU A 255 -2.00 5.95 11.20
N GLU A 256 -1.64 4.70 10.93
CA GLU A 256 -0.26 4.24 11.13
C GLU A 256 0.74 4.95 10.18
N CYS A 257 0.33 5.27 8.96
CA CYS A 257 1.12 6.09 8.04
C CYS A 257 1.31 7.52 8.57
N CYS A 258 0.22 8.18 9.00
CA CYS A 258 0.27 9.52 9.58
C CYS A 258 1.07 9.55 10.89
N LEU A 259 0.99 8.51 11.71
CA LEU A 259 1.80 8.34 12.92
C LEU A 259 3.29 8.19 12.59
N ARG A 260 3.66 7.35 11.62
CA ARG A 260 5.05 7.21 11.17
C ARG A 260 5.60 8.52 10.59
N LEU A 261 4.80 9.20 9.78
CA LEU A 261 5.17 10.52 9.24
C LEU A 261 5.34 11.54 10.36
N SER A 262 4.45 11.57 11.35
CA SER A 262 4.55 12.48 12.49
C SER A 262 5.83 12.22 13.32
N CYS A 263 6.15 10.95 13.57
CA CYS A 263 7.39 10.55 14.23
C CYS A 263 8.63 10.96 13.42
N MET A 264 8.60 10.79 12.09
CA MET A 264 9.70 11.18 11.22
C MET A 264 9.90 12.70 11.18
N TYR A 265 8.83 13.48 11.23
CA TYR A 265 8.89 14.93 11.33
C TYR A 265 9.45 15.39 12.68
N ASN A 266 9.07 14.72 13.77
CA ASN A 266 9.66 14.93 15.09
C ASN A 266 11.18 14.67 15.09
N ILE A 267 11.62 13.54 14.54
CA ILE A 267 13.06 13.18 14.42
C ILE A 267 13.83 14.24 13.64
N LYS A 268 13.22 14.80 12.59
CA LYS A 268 13.80 15.89 11.78
C LYS A 268 13.71 17.27 12.45
N LYS A 269 13.21 17.35 13.69
CA LYS A 269 13.00 18.59 14.46
C LYS A 269 12.18 19.63 13.68
N LYS A 270 11.12 19.17 13.00
CA LYS A 270 10.23 20.04 12.21
C LYS A 270 9.16 20.74 13.04
N TYR A 271 8.98 20.38 14.32
CA TYR A 271 7.95 20.93 15.21
C TYR A 271 8.41 22.08 16.11
N ARG A 272 9.62 22.60 15.89
CA ARG A 272 10.20 23.65 16.75
C ARG A 272 9.28 24.85 16.97
N GLU A 273 8.49 25.22 15.95
CA GLU A 273 7.53 26.33 16.04
C GLU A 273 6.41 26.12 17.08
N PHE A 274 6.09 24.86 17.43
CA PHE A 274 5.07 24.51 18.42
C PHE A 274 5.65 24.11 19.79
N GLU A 275 6.97 23.88 19.87
CA GLU A 275 7.66 23.45 21.08
C GLU A 275 8.04 24.61 22.01
N THR A 276 8.32 25.80 21.46
CA THR A 276 8.76 26.98 22.24
C THR A 276 7.72 27.51 23.22
N ASP A 277 6.43 27.40 22.88
CA ASP A 277 5.29 27.77 23.74
C ASP A 277 4.18 26.74 23.57
N SER A 278 4.43 25.50 24.02
CA SER A 278 3.52 24.38 23.76
C SER A 278 2.13 24.60 24.33
N PHE A 279 1.20 24.89 23.43
CA PHE A 279 -0.23 24.92 23.67
C PHE A 279 -0.78 23.52 23.98
N LEU A 280 -0.08 22.47 23.56
CA LEU A 280 -0.43 21.08 23.82
C LEU A 280 0.58 20.44 24.77
N TYR A 281 0.11 19.83 25.86
CA TYR A 281 1.00 19.13 26.78
C TYR A 281 0.30 18.07 27.63
N GLU A 282 1.08 17.11 28.13
CA GLU A 282 0.63 16.12 29.10
C GLU A 282 0.56 16.75 30.50
N TYR A 283 -0.60 16.68 31.14
CA TYR A 283 -0.78 17.10 32.54
C TYR A 283 -0.29 16.02 33.52
N GLY A 284 -0.43 14.75 33.14
CA GLY A 284 -0.08 13.60 33.96
C GLY A 284 -1.24 12.63 34.08
N ILE A 285 -1.43 12.06 35.27
CA ILE A 285 -2.46 11.09 35.57
C ILE A 285 -3.54 11.77 36.43
N ASP A 286 -4.82 11.57 36.12
CA ASP A 286 -5.93 12.03 36.95
C ASP A 286 -6.16 11.15 38.18
N GLU A 287 -7.12 11.53 39.04
CA GLU A 287 -7.48 10.78 40.25
C GLU A 287 -7.92 9.33 40.01
N HIS A 288 -8.28 9.00 38.76
CA HIS A 288 -8.76 7.68 38.34
C HIS A 288 -7.70 6.88 37.57
N GLY A 289 -6.43 7.32 37.55
CA GLY A 289 -5.35 6.60 36.89
C GLY A 289 -5.29 6.81 35.37
N ARG A 290 -6.01 7.80 34.80
CA ARG A 290 -6.10 8.05 33.36
C ARG A 290 -5.15 9.17 32.94
N LYS A 291 -4.53 9.04 31.77
CA LYS A 291 -3.65 10.09 31.25
C LYS A 291 -4.45 11.31 30.80
N THR A 292 -4.05 12.50 31.23
CA THR A 292 -4.68 13.76 30.86
C THR A 292 -3.79 14.56 29.93
N MET A 293 -4.35 14.99 28.80
CA MET A 293 -3.72 15.94 27.89
C MET A 293 -4.50 17.25 27.86
N VAL A 294 -3.74 18.35 27.89
CA VAL A 294 -4.27 19.71 27.95
C VAL A 294 -4.02 20.40 26.62
N VAL A 295 -5.08 20.96 26.06
CA VAL A 295 -5.05 21.86 24.90
C VAL A 295 -5.34 23.27 25.42
N ASN A 296 -4.30 24.07 25.59
CA ASN A 296 -4.38 25.44 26.07
C ASN A 296 -4.41 26.44 24.91
N PHE A 297 -5.62 26.92 24.63
CA PHE A 297 -5.89 27.82 23.53
C PHE A 297 -5.35 29.26 23.75
N PHE A 298 -4.95 29.65 24.97
CA PHE A 298 -4.24 30.92 25.18
C PHE A 298 -2.89 30.98 24.46
N LYS A 299 -2.26 29.82 24.24
CA LYS A 299 -0.94 29.69 23.58
C LYS A 299 -1.05 29.14 22.16
N PHE A 300 -2.26 29.00 21.61
CA PHE A 300 -2.45 28.44 20.28
C PHE A 300 -1.87 29.38 19.21
N PRO A 301 -1.16 28.85 18.19
CA PRO A 301 -0.56 29.68 17.16
C PRO A 301 -1.62 30.42 16.34
N GLN A 302 -1.44 31.71 16.11
CA GLN A 302 -2.34 32.52 15.27
C GLN A 302 -2.10 32.31 13.76
N SER A 303 -0.90 31.89 13.35
CA SER A 303 -0.58 31.54 11.97
C SER A 303 0.20 30.24 11.98
N TYR A 304 -0.26 29.24 11.21
CA TYR A 304 0.32 27.90 11.21
C TYR A 304 0.09 27.20 9.86
N ASN A 305 0.99 26.28 9.53
CA ASN A 305 0.77 25.34 8.44
C ASN A 305 -0.16 24.21 8.93
N TYR A 306 -1.33 24.07 8.30
CA TYR A 306 -2.34 23.08 8.68
C TYR A 306 -1.77 21.65 8.76
N HIS A 307 -1.02 21.21 7.74
CA HIS A 307 -0.49 19.86 7.69
C HIS A 307 0.56 19.61 8.79
N LEU A 308 1.39 20.62 9.09
CA LEU A 308 2.43 20.50 10.11
C LEU A 308 1.82 20.44 11.51
N LEU A 309 0.82 21.28 11.78
CA LEU A 309 0.07 21.29 13.04
C LEU A 309 -0.74 20.01 13.23
N PHE A 310 -1.37 19.50 12.18
CA PHE A 310 -2.08 18.22 12.20
C PHE A 310 -1.16 17.06 12.63
N LEU A 311 0.02 16.95 12.01
CA LEU A 311 0.97 15.90 12.37
C LEU A 311 1.52 16.09 13.80
N PHE A 312 1.72 17.34 14.25
CA PHE A 312 2.16 17.64 15.61
C PHE A 312 1.14 17.18 16.66
N LEU A 313 -0.14 17.50 16.46
CA LEU A 313 -1.21 17.04 17.35
C LEU A 313 -1.28 15.52 17.35
N LEU A 314 -1.26 14.89 16.17
CA LEU A 314 -1.32 13.43 16.05
C LEU A 314 -0.17 12.73 16.78
N PHE A 315 1.05 13.29 16.71
CA PHE A 315 2.21 12.78 17.45
C PHE A 315 1.98 12.71 18.96
N HIS A 316 1.34 13.73 19.54
CA HIS A 316 1.02 13.78 20.97
C HIS A 316 -0.19 12.92 21.32
N PHE A 317 -1.22 12.88 20.49
CA PHE A 317 -2.35 11.96 20.71
C PHE A 317 -1.90 10.50 20.77
N ASN A 318 -0.89 10.11 19.98
CA ASN A 318 -0.34 8.76 19.98
C ASN A 318 0.19 8.29 21.34
N SER A 319 0.70 9.19 22.19
CA SER A 319 1.27 8.82 23.51
C SER A 319 0.20 8.48 24.55
N ILE A 320 -1.04 8.94 24.34
CA ILE A 320 -2.15 8.79 25.30
C ILE A 320 -3.28 7.89 24.79
N MET A 321 -3.57 7.89 23.48
CA MET A 321 -4.84 7.34 22.94
C MET A 321 -4.99 5.82 23.07
N ARG A 322 -3.89 5.10 23.33
CA ARG A 322 -3.88 3.63 23.50
C ARG A 322 -4.43 3.18 24.85
N ASN A 323 -4.43 4.06 25.85
CA ASN A 323 -4.93 3.78 27.20
C ASN A 323 -6.11 4.69 27.50
N HIS A 324 -6.83 4.45 28.59
CA HIS A 324 -7.87 5.38 29.04
C HIS A 324 -7.30 6.79 29.26
N PHE A 325 -7.88 7.77 28.58
CA PHE A 325 -7.38 9.14 28.57
C PHE A 325 -8.49 10.19 28.72
N VAL A 326 -8.05 11.39 29.09
CA VAL A 326 -8.88 12.57 29.35
C VAL A 326 -8.34 13.74 28.56
N LEU A 327 -9.24 14.54 27.98
CA LEU A 327 -8.89 15.79 27.30
C LEU A 327 -9.40 16.98 28.10
N LEU A 328 -8.53 17.94 28.38
CA LEU A 328 -8.89 19.23 28.95
C LEU A 328 -8.63 20.32 27.92
N PHE A 329 -9.69 20.99 27.48
CA PHE A 329 -9.62 22.15 26.60
C PHE A 329 -9.80 23.43 27.42
N ILE A 330 -8.81 24.31 27.37
CA ILE A 330 -8.79 25.60 28.07
C ILE A 330 -8.94 26.64 26.98
N PHE A 331 -10.10 27.27 26.86
CA PHE A 331 -10.39 28.21 25.78
C PHE A 331 -9.90 29.63 26.08
N SER A 332 -9.69 30.40 25.01
CA SER A 332 -9.33 31.82 25.05
C SER A 332 -10.21 32.59 24.04
N GLU A 333 -10.58 33.82 24.38
CA GLU A 333 -11.40 34.68 23.53
C GLU A 333 -10.74 34.97 22.17
N ASN A 334 -9.41 34.95 22.13
CA ASN A 334 -8.60 35.26 20.94
C ASN A 334 -8.80 34.27 19.78
N ILE A 335 -9.34 33.07 20.03
CA ILE A 335 -9.55 32.05 18.98
C ILE A 335 -10.91 32.17 18.31
N SER A 336 -11.80 33.04 18.79
CA SER A 336 -13.13 33.26 18.19
C SER A 336 -13.10 33.43 16.67
N THR A 337 -12.09 34.11 16.13
CA THR A 337 -11.90 34.35 14.69
C THR A 337 -11.38 33.13 13.91
N GLN A 338 -10.79 32.13 14.58
CA GLN A 338 -10.23 30.90 13.98
C GLN A 338 -10.96 29.62 14.37
N ILE A 339 -12.10 29.74 15.06
CA ILE A 339 -12.91 28.62 15.54
C ILE A 339 -13.15 27.57 14.45
N THR A 340 -13.46 27.98 13.21
CA THR A 340 -13.74 27.06 12.10
C THR A 340 -12.54 26.20 11.71
N ASN A 341 -11.33 26.77 11.73
CA ASN A 341 -10.10 26.05 11.37
C ASN A 341 -9.67 25.11 12.50
N VAL A 342 -9.83 25.53 13.76
CA VAL A 342 -9.61 24.66 14.92
C VAL A 342 -10.59 23.50 14.91
N LEU A 343 -11.86 23.76 14.55
CA LEU A 343 -12.88 22.72 14.43
C LEU A 343 -12.50 21.70 13.35
N SER A 344 -12.15 22.14 12.15
CA SER A 344 -11.78 21.23 11.07
C SER A 344 -10.58 20.37 11.46
N LEU A 345 -9.62 20.95 12.17
CA LEU A 345 -8.43 20.25 12.65
C LEU A 345 -8.76 19.12 13.64
N PHE A 346 -9.56 19.41 14.67
CA PHE A 346 -9.95 18.39 15.65
C PHE A 346 -10.93 17.36 15.05
N LYS A 347 -11.81 17.78 14.15
CA LYS A 347 -12.65 16.86 13.35
C LYS A 347 -11.78 15.87 12.59
N ASP A 348 -10.80 16.36 11.83
CA ASP A 348 -9.93 15.51 11.00
C ASP A 348 -9.11 14.55 11.87
N ILE A 349 -8.64 15.00 13.03
CA ILE A 349 -7.92 14.15 14.00
C ILE A 349 -8.84 13.09 14.58
N PHE A 350 -10.00 13.46 15.12
CA PHE A 350 -10.95 12.52 15.73
C PHE A 350 -11.46 11.51 14.71
N GLN A 351 -11.73 11.94 13.48
CA GLN A 351 -12.07 11.05 12.38
C GLN A 351 -10.93 10.06 12.08
N LEU A 352 -9.67 10.50 12.11
CA LEU A 352 -8.51 9.63 11.89
C LEU A 352 -8.26 8.66 13.06
N VAL A 353 -8.47 9.09 14.31
CA VAL A 353 -8.25 8.27 15.51
C VAL A 353 -9.53 7.62 16.05
N THR A 354 -10.59 7.52 15.23
CA THR A 354 -11.92 7.04 15.64
C THR A 354 -11.84 5.72 16.43
N ASP A 355 -11.01 4.79 15.96
CA ASP A 355 -10.82 3.47 16.59
C ASP A 355 -10.25 3.55 18.01
N PHE A 356 -9.61 4.65 18.41
CA PHE A 356 -9.05 4.86 19.75
C PHE A 356 -9.95 5.72 20.65
N LEU A 357 -10.98 6.37 20.11
CA LEU A 357 -11.83 7.27 20.89
C LEU A 357 -12.68 6.53 21.93
N HIS A 358 -12.86 5.21 21.83
CA HIS A 358 -13.48 4.42 22.91
C HIS A 358 -12.67 4.46 24.23
N ASN A 359 -11.39 4.81 24.16
CA ASN A 359 -10.52 4.99 25.32
C ASN A 359 -10.64 6.39 25.93
N LEU A 360 -11.18 7.38 25.21
CA LEU A 360 -11.51 8.67 25.79
C LEU A 360 -12.59 8.44 26.86
N LYS A 361 -12.43 9.01 28.05
CA LYS A 361 -13.42 8.83 29.13
C LYS A 361 -14.17 10.10 29.49
N VAL A 362 -13.49 11.24 29.48
CA VAL A 362 -14.04 12.53 29.89
C VAL A 362 -13.41 13.63 29.03
N ILE A 363 -14.22 14.62 28.66
CA ILE A 363 -13.74 15.87 28.05
C ILE A 363 -14.13 17.02 28.99
N TYR A 364 -13.13 17.75 29.47
CA TYR A 364 -13.31 18.94 30.28
C TYR A 364 -13.16 20.19 29.41
N PHE A 365 -14.08 21.14 29.58
CA PHE A 365 -14.04 22.45 28.95
C PHE A 365 -13.93 23.52 30.01
N PHE A 366 -12.84 24.28 29.99
CA PHE A 366 -12.61 25.40 30.89
C PHE A 366 -12.58 26.71 30.09
N ASN A 367 -13.13 27.78 30.68
CA ASN A 367 -13.21 29.12 30.07
C ASN A 367 -13.92 29.15 28.70
N TYR A 368 -14.97 28.35 28.54
CA TYR A 368 -15.69 28.17 27.28
C TYR A 368 -16.70 29.31 27.03
N SER A 369 -16.92 29.67 25.77
CA SER A 369 -17.97 30.62 25.37
C SER A 369 -19.23 29.91 24.85
N LEU A 370 -20.34 30.65 24.68
CA LEU A 370 -21.55 30.16 24.01
C LEU A 370 -21.27 29.63 22.60
N ALA A 371 -20.38 30.30 21.85
CA ALA A 371 -19.93 29.83 20.54
C ALA A 371 -19.17 28.49 20.64
N PHE A 372 -18.42 28.26 21.72
CA PHE A 372 -17.74 26.98 21.97
C PHE A 372 -18.67 25.87 22.45
N LYS A 373 -19.76 26.20 23.14
CA LYS A 373 -20.84 25.24 23.39
C LYS A 373 -21.51 24.78 22.09
N LEU A 374 -21.62 25.65 21.08
CA LEU A 374 -22.11 25.27 19.74
C LEU A 374 -21.05 24.48 18.94
N PHE A 375 -19.78 24.82 19.11
CA PHE A 375 -18.62 24.16 18.47
C PHE A 375 -18.56 22.65 18.77
N ILE A 376 -18.81 22.23 20.01
CA ILE A 376 -18.71 20.81 20.36
C ILE A 376 -19.79 19.95 19.71
N TYR A 377 -20.99 20.51 19.46
CA TYR A 377 -22.06 19.79 18.76
C TYR A 377 -21.66 19.40 17.33
N VAL A 378 -20.79 20.18 16.69
CA VAL A 378 -20.29 19.85 15.34
C VAL A 378 -19.26 18.70 15.39
N LEU A 379 -18.58 18.52 16.53
CA LEU A 379 -17.68 17.39 16.75
C LEU A 379 -18.39 16.11 17.21
N TYR A 380 -19.65 16.18 17.65
CA TYR A 380 -20.42 15.02 18.13
C TYR A 380 -20.38 13.84 17.14
N PRO A 381 -20.61 14.00 15.82
CA PRO A 381 -20.55 12.87 14.88
C PRO A 381 -19.22 12.10 14.87
N PHE A 382 -18.15 12.69 15.40
CA PHE A 382 -16.79 12.14 15.43
C PHE A 382 -16.36 11.69 16.82
N ILE A 383 -17.22 11.81 17.84
CA ILE A 383 -16.95 11.40 19.22
C ILE A 383 -17.95 10.28 19.60
N PRO A 384 -17.53 9.23 20.32
CA PRO A 384 -18.45 8.18 20.76
C PRO A 384 -19.59 8.74 21.62
N ALA A 385 -20.82 8.28 21.39
CA ALA A 385 -22.00 8.74 22.12
C ALA A 385 -21.90 8.54 23.64
N SER A 386 -21.11 7.57 24.10
CA SER A 386 -20.81 7.33 25.51
C SER A 386 -20.09 8.51 26.19
N ILE A 387 -19.50 9.42 25.42
CA ILE A 387 -18.80 10.59 25.94
C ILE A 387 -19.72 11.78 26.11
N TYR A 388 -20.88 11.84 25.45
CA TYR A 388 -21.77 13.00 25.54
C TYR A 388 -22.23 13.27 26.98
N SER A 389 -22.46 12.22 27.77
CA SER A 389 -22.78 12.33 29.21
C SER A 389 -21.58 12.70 30.08
N ASN A 390 -20.37 12.58 29.56
CA ASN A 390 -19.10 12.79 30.25
C ASN A 390 -18.38 14.05 29.72
N ILE A 391 -19.09 14.96 29.06
CA ILE A 391 -18.59 16.30 28.74
C ILE A 391 -18.89 17.19 29.95
N VAL A 392 -17.83 17.71 30.57
CA VAL A 392 -17.93 18.54 31.79
C VAL A 392 -17.51 19.96 31.45
N TYR A 393 -18.39 20.92 31.74
CA TYR A 393 -18.15 22.35 31.57
C TYR A 393 -17.76 22.95 32.92
N LEU A 394 -16.56 23.49 33.01
CA LEU A 394 -15.97 24.09 34.20
C LEU A 394 -16.03 25.61 34.04
N ASN A 395 -16.82 26.28 34.88
CA ASN A 395 -17.07 27.71 34.77
C ASN A 395 -15.98 28.52 35.47
N ASP A 396 -15.53 28.05 36.63
CA ASP A 396 -14.63 28.80 37.52
C ASP A 396 -13.41 27.98 37.95
N ALA A 397 -12.37 28.68 38.43
CA ALA A 397 -11.15 28.06 38.93
C ALA A 397 -11.40 27.09 40.10
N GLU A 398 -12.47 27.32 40.89
CA GLU A 398 -12.89 26.40 41.94
C GLU A 398 -13.38 25.06 41.39
N GLU A 399 -14.16 25.06 40.30
CA GLU A 399 -14.60 23.82 39.64
C GLU A 399 -13.43 23.10 38.96
N LEU A 400 -12.48 23.85 38.41
CA LEU A 400 -11.23 23.29 37.88
C LEU A 400 -10.43 22.61 38.99
N SER A 401 -10.34 23.23 40.18
CA SER A 401 -9.58 22.70 41.33
C SER A 401 -10.09 21.37 41.86
N LYS A 402 -11.36 21.03 41.62
CA LYS A 402 -11.97 19.73 42.00
C LYS A 402 -11.46 18.56 41.15
N HIS A 403 -10.85 18.84 40.00
CA HIS A 403 -10.40 17.81 39.06
C HIS A 403 -8.91 17.93 38.70
N PHE A 404 -8.34 19.13 38.82
CA PHE A 404 -6.97 19.42 38.44
C PHE A 404 -6.35 20.46 39.40
N ASP A 405 -5.07 20.26 39.76
CA ASP A 405 -4.23 21.35 40.29
C ASP A 405 -4.18 22.50 39.27
N VAL A 406 -4.77 23.63 39.64
CA VAL A 406 -4.98 24.83 38.81
C VAL A 406 -3.66 25.40 38.28
N LYS A 407 -2.61 25.47 39.11
CA LYS A 407 -1.31 26.03 38.69
C LYS A 407 -0.65 25.15 37.63
N LYS A 408 -0.70 23.85 37.87
CA LYS A 408 -0.18 22.84 36.94
C LYS A 408 -0.98 22.77 35.64
N ALA A 409 -2.32 22.90 35.72
CA ALA A 409 -3.23 22.81 34.58
C ALA A 409 -3.21 24.06 33.70
N LEU A 410 -2.88 25.23 34.26
CA LEU A 410 -2.77 26.47 33.50
C LEU A 410 -1.34 26.77 33.04
N ARG A 411 -0.33 26.06 33.59
CA ARG A 411 1.10 26.39 33.46
C ARG A 411 1.37 27.86 33.81
N GLN A 412 0.86 28.27 34.98
CA GLN A 412 1.00 29.60 35.56
C GLN A 412 1.82 29.55 36.86
#